data_AF-E4RST6-F1
#
_entry.id   AF-E4RST6-F1
#
_cell.length_a   1.000
_cell.length_b   1.000
_cell.length_c   1.000
_cell.angle_alpha   90.00
_cell.angle_beta   90.00
_cell.angle_gamma   90.00
#
_symmetry.space_group_name_H-M   'P 1'
#
loop_
_entity.id
_entity.type
_entity.pdbx_description
1 polymer ?
#
loop_
_entity_poly.entity_id
_entity_poly.type
_entity_poly.pdbx_seq_one_letter_code
_entity_poly.pdbx_strand_id
1 'polypeptide(L)'
;MNFDRTKYKVYTWKNWMMLHWILNPGLIINELILGQRVPKVTLEERTSNKSRFERGIVPCPHCETLHDGRTWSTENGTAFKNWFGLYCNKCGKIIPCLINVFSFLVLILTYPIWGWFKNKMKKNWLEKQPQRFKNIKFEKVPNPYDKKSWIKTGLGWGLFMFIMISIVFPLFDGSEINIKTILIGVVIWTISGLLFGYTMKLFFNATINKQSK
;
A
#
# COMPACT_ATOMS: atom_id res chain seq x y z
N MET A 1 3.05 -19.39 -17.96
CA MET A 1 3.50 -18.09 -18.51
C MET A 1 5.00 -17.97 -18.30
N ASN A 2 5.75 -17.79 -19.39
CA ASN A 2 7.20 -17.57 -19.35
C ASN A 2 7.48 -16.07 -19.42
N PHE A 3 8.37 -15.57 -18.56
CA PHE A 3 8.76 -14.18 -18.53
C PHE A 3 10.21 -14.04 -18.95
N ASP A 4 10.50 -13.02 -19.75
CA ASP A 4 11.87 -12.62 -20.03
C ASP A 4 12.53 -12.11 -18.74
N ARG A 5 13.46 -12.91 -18.21
CA ARG A 5 14.17 -12.61 -16.96
C ARG A 5 15.27 -11.56 -17.13
N THR A 6 15.65 -11.24 -18.37
CA THR A 6 16.59 -10.16 -18.67
C THR A 6 15.89 -8.81 -18.53
N LYS A 7 14.64 -8.72 -19.01
CA LYS A 7 13.80 -7.52 -18.91
C LYS A 7 13.15 -7.36 -17.53
N TYR A 8 12.66 -8.45 -16.94
CA TYR A 8 11.88 -8.42 -15.70
C TYR A 8 12.55 -9.15 -14.55
N LYS A 9 12.55 -8.52 -13.39
CA LYS A 9 12.81 -9.20 -12.12
C LYS A 9 11.50 -9.75 -11.58
N VAL A 10 11.46 -11.06 -11.32
CA VAL A 10 10.25 -11.76 -10.86
C VAL A 10 10.26 -11.86 -9.34
N TYR A 11 9.19 -11.38 -8.71
CA TYR A 11 8.92 -11.52 -7.29
C TYR A 11 7.81 -12.55 -7.08
N THR A 12 8.10 -13.52 -6.22
CA THR A 12 7.16 -14.55 -5.77
C THR A 12 7.22 -14.63 -4.26
N TRP A 13 6.48 -15.56 -3.66
CA TRP A 13 6.52 -15.84 -2.23
C TRP A 13 7.94 -16.11 -1.67
N LYS A 14 8.91 -16.49 -2.52
CA LYS A 14 10.31 -16.70 -2.11
C LYS A 14 11.07 -15.41 -1.79
N ASN A 15 10.56 -14.24 -2.20
CA ASN A 15 11.20 -12.98 -1.89
C ASN A 15 10.92 -12.55 -0.45
N TRP A 16 11.93 -12.03 0.25
CA TRP A 16 11.83 -11.60 1.64
C TRP A 16 10.65 -10.65 1.92
N MET A 17 10.39 -9.67 1.05
CA MET A 17 9.29 -8.73 1.22
C MET A 17 7.92 -9.45 1.14
N MET A 18 7.82 -10.47 0.29
CA MET A 18 6.60 -11.28 0.16
C MET A 18 6.44 -12.24 1.34
N LEU A 19 7.55 -12.79 1.86
CA LEU A 19 7.53 -13.60 3.09
C LEU A 19 7.08 -12.77 4.29
N HIS A 20 7.60 -11.55 4.43
CA HIS A 20 7.14 -10.62 5.47
C HIS A 20 5.63 -10.39 5.35
N TRP A 21 5.09 -10.21 4.14
CA TRP A 21 3.64 -10.10 3.95
C TRP A 21 2.88 -11.35 4.44
N ILE A 22 3.39 -12.54 4.15
CA ILE A 22 2.75 -13.81 4.52
C ILE A 22 2.76 -14.04 6.05
N LEU A 23 3.81 -13.57 6.74
CA LEU A 23 4.07 -13.88 8.15
C LEU A 23 3.82 -12.72 9.12
N ASN A 24 3.41 -11.54 8.65
CA ASN A 24 3.16 -10.39 9.54
C ASN A 24 1.72 -10.44 10.11
N PRO A 25 1.52 -10.64 11.42
CA PRO A 25 0.18 -10.70 12.02
C PRO A 25 -0.58 -9.37 11.94
N GLY A 26 0.11 -8.23 11.82
CA GLY A 26 -0.53 -6.92 11.66
C GLY A 26 -1.32 -6.78 10.36
N LEU A 27 -1.05 -7.61 9.35
CA LEU A 27 -1.72 -7.55 8.05
C LEU A 27 -3.10 -8.20 8.02
N ILE A 28 -3.55 -8.81 9.12
CA ILE A 28 -4.92 -9.35 9.25
C ILE A 28 -5.95 -8.24 8.98
N ILE A 29 -5.73 -7.04 9.54
CA ILE A 29 -6.60 -5.87 9.35
C ILE A 29 -6.62 -5.49 7.86
N ASN A 30 -5.45 -5.42 7.23
CA ASN A 30 -5.34 -5.05 5.83
C ASN A 30 -6.05 -6.06 4.91
N GLU A 31 -5.86 -7.37 5.11
CA GLU A 31 -6.44 -8.37 4.23
C GLU A 31 -7.93 -8.65 4.48
N LEU A 32 -8.35 -8.73 5.75
CA LEU A 32 -9.72 -9.13 6.09
C LEU A 32 -10.66 -7.94 6.17
N ILE A 33 -10.24 -6.84 6.79
CA ILE A 33 -11.10 -5.66 6.97
C ILE A 33 -11.05 -4.79 5.71
N LEU A 34 -9.86 -4.34 5.31
CA LEU A 34 -9.71 -3.45 4.16
C LEU A 34 -9.79 -4.18 2.82
N GLY A 35 -9.50 -5.48 2.78
CA GLY A 35 -9.45 -6.24 1.53
C GLY A 35 -8.25 -5.89 0.66
N GLN A 36 -7.14 -5.43 1.24
CA GLN A 36 -5.89 -5.23 0.53
C GLN A 36 -5.27 -6.60 0.17
N ARG A 37 -4.70 -6.72 -1.03
CA ARG A 37 -4.09 -7.97 -1.51
C ARG A 37 -2.78 -7.72 -2.24
N VAL A 38 -1.89 -8.70 -2.16
CA VAL A 38 -0.66 -8.77 -2.94
C VAL A 38 -0.75 -9.95 -3.91
N PRO A 39 -0.50 -9.76 -5.22
CA PRO A 39 -0.57 -10.85 -6.20
C PRO A 39 0.51 -11.91 -5.92
N LYS A 40 0.25 -13.17 -6.31
CA LYS A 40 1.24 -14.26 -6.14
C LYS A 40 2.52 -14.03 -6.94
N VAL A 41 2.41 -13.30 -8.04
CA VAL A 41 3.52 -12.96 -8.93
C VAL A 41 3.47 -11.47 -9.22
N THR A 42 4.59 -10.80 -9.00
CA THR A 42 4.82 -9.41 -9.38
C THR A 42 6.09 -9.35 -10.21
N LEU A 43 6.09 -8.54 -11.26
CA LEU A 43 7.27 -8.25 -12.07
C LEU A 43 7.74 -6.82 -11.79
N GLU A 44 9.04 -6.60 -11.87
CA GLU A 44 9.63 -5.26 -11.86
C GLU A 44 10.49 -5.11 -13.11
N GLU A 45 10.23 -4.07 -13.90
CA GLU A 45 11.02 -3.75 -15.09
C GLU A 45 12.43 -3.26 -14.68
N ARG A 46 13.48 -3.87 -15.23
CA ARG A 46 14.88 -3.53 -14.88
C ARG A 46 15.41 -2.32 -15.62
N THR A 47 15.00 -2.16 -16.88
CA THR A 47 15.62 -1.24 -17.85
C THR A 47 14.95 0.13 -17.91
N SER A 48 14.02 0.41 -17.00
CA SER A 48 13.22 1.65 -17.01
C SER A 48 13.78 2.69 -16.05
N ASN A 49 13.88 3.94 -16.50
CA ASN A 49 14.24 5.10 -15.67
C ASN A 49 13.09 5.54 -14.72
N LYS A 50 11.94 4.85 -14.78
CA LYS A 50 10.80 5.11 -13.90
C LYS A 50 11.13 4.78 -12.44
N SER A 51 10.39 5.38 -11.53
CA SER A 51 10.48 5.06 -10.10
C SER A 51 10.10 3.60 -9.83
N ARG A 52 10.60 3.00 -8.74
CA ARG A 52 10.28 1.60 -8.38
C ARG A 52 8.77 1.33 -8.32
N PHE A 53 7.98 2.30 -7.88
CA PHE A 53 6.52 2.20 -7.83
C PHE A 53 5.88 2.08 -9.22
N GLU A 54 6.41 2.78 -10.21
CA GLU A 54 5.90 2.78 -11.59
C GLU A 54 6.45 1.62 -12.45
N ARG A 55 7.50 0.94 -11.98
CA ARG A 55 8.09 -0.24 -12.65
C ARG A 55 7.40 -1.55 -12.29
N GLY A 56 6.50 -1.52 -11.31
CA GLY A 56 5.74 -2.68 -10.88
C GLY A 56 4.73 -3.11 -11.94
N ILE A 57 4.70 -4.40 -12.24
CA ILE A 57 3.78 -5.01 -13.20
C ILE A 57 3.15 -6.25 -12.57
N VAL A 58 1.85 -6.44 -12.79
CA VAL A 58 1.12 -7.63 -12.33
C VAL A 58 0.61 -8.40 -13.54
N PRO A 59 1.13 -9.62 -13.79
CA PRO A 59 0.66 -10.45 -14.88
C PRO A 59 -0.67 -11.13 -14.53
N CYS A 60 -1.62 -11.10 -15.46
CA CYS A 60 -2.82 -11.92 -15.37
C CYS A 60 -2.54 -13.33 -15.91
N PRO A 61 -2.70 -14.41 -15.10
CA PRO A 61 -2.43 -15.77 -15.58
C PRO A 61 -3.49 -16.31 -16.55
N HIS A 62 -4.61 -15.59 -16.73
CA HIS A 62 -5.73 -16.04 -17.55
C HIS A 62 -5.74 -15.49 -18.97
N CYS A 63 -5.27 -14.26 -19.16
CA CYS A 63 -5.25 -13.57 -20.45
C CYS A 63 -3.88 -12.96 -20.78
N GLU A 64 -2.86 -13.32 -19.98
CA GLU A 64 -1.45 -12.96 -20.16
C GLU A 64 -1.16 -11.45 -20.21
N THR A 65 -2.15 -10.64 -19.85
CA THR A 65 -2.03 -9.19 -19.86
C THR A 65 -1.13 -8.74 -18.72
N LEU A 66 -0.16 -7.91 -19.05
CA LEU A 66 0.73 -7.25 -18.10
C LEU A 66 0.08 -5.95 -17.65
N HIS A 67 -0.47 -5.93 -16.44
CA HIS A 67 -1.07 -4.73 -15.87
C HIS A 67 -0.01 -3.88 -15.19
N ASP A 68 -0.11 -2.55 -15.30
CA ASP A 68 0.64 -1.63 -14.45
C ASP A 68 0.28 -1.91 -12.97
N GLY A 69 1.28 -2.03 -12.11
CA GLY A 69 1.10 -2.36 -10.69
C GLY A 69 0.23 -1.35 -9.95
N ARG A 70 0.17 -0.11 -10.44
CA ARG A 70 -0.68 0.96 -9.91
C ARG A 70 -2.16 0.74 -10.17
N THR A 71 -2.54 -0.25 -10.98
CA THR A 71 -3.93 -0.64 -11.21
C THR A 71 -4.69 -0.95 -9.91
N TRP A 72 -3.99 -1.42 -8.87
CA TRP A 72 -4.54 -1.68 -7.54
C TRP A 72 -3.86 -0.83 -6.46
N SER A 73 -3.82 0.48 -6.67
CA SER A 73 -3.18 1.43 -5.76
C SER A 73 -4.17 2.40 -5.12
N THR A 74 -3.69 3.14 -4.11
CA THR A 74 -4.46 4.15 -3.38
C THR A 74 -4.82 5.33 -4.27
N GLU A 75 -3.91 5.73 -5.17
CA GLU A 75 -4.09 6.83 -6.13
C GLU A 75 -5.27 6.55 -7.08
N ASN A 76 -5.46 5.27 -7.43
CA ASN A 76 -6.57 4.85 -8.28
C ASN A 76 -7.83 4.44 -7.51
N GLY A 77 -7.85 4.54 -6.18
CA GLY A 77 -8.99 4.14 -5.34
C GLY A 77 -9.28 2.62 -5.38
N THR A 78 -8.34 1.82 -5.86
CA THR A 78 -8.50 0.38 -6.13
C THR A 78 -7.63 -0.52 -5.24
N ALA A 79 -6.80 0.05 -4.34
CA ALA A 79 -5.97 -0.70 -3.40
C ALA A 79 -6.77 -1.66 -2.48
N PHE A 80 -7.96 -1.24 -2.07
CA PHE A 80 -8.78 -1.94 -1.08
C PHE A 80 -9.95 -2.68 -1.72
N LYS A 81 -10.77 -3.36 -0.91
CA LYS A 81 -11.97 -4.09 -1.32
C LYS A 81 -11.70 -5.21 -2.32
N ASN A 82 -10.54 -5.87 -2.24
CA ASN A 82 -10.09 -6.95 -3.12
C ASN A 82 -10.10 -8.32 -2.39
N TRP A 83 -11.09 -8.57 -1.52
CA TRP A 83 -11.11 -9.73 -0.61
C TRP A 83 -10.92 -11.09 -1.28
N PHE A 84 -11.41 -11.26 -2.52
CA PHE A 84 -11.31 -12.52 -3.26
C PHE A 84 -10.08 -12.63 -4.18
N GLY A 85 -9.25 -11.58 -4.26
CA GLY A 85 -8.12 -11.45 -5.17
C GLY A 85 -8.22 -10.19 -6.02
N LEU A 86 -7.27 -10.00 -6.94
CA LEU A 86 -7.26 -8.82 -7.80
C LEU A 86 -8.13 -9.03 -9.03
N TYR A 87 -9.01 -8.08 -9.35
CA TYR A 87 -9.83 -8.14 -10.56
C TYR A 87 -9.05 -7.70 -11.81
N CYS A 88 -9.00 -8.55 -12.84
CA CYS A 88 -8.42 -8.18 -14.13
C CYS A 88 -9.43 -7.38 -14.98
N ASN A 89 -9.12 -6.11 -15.25
CA ASN A 89 -9.99 -5.25 -16.07
C ASN A 89 -9.99 -5.56 -17.57
N LYS A 90 -9.20 -6.54 -18.03
CA LYS A 90 -9.21 -6.99 -19.43
C LYS A 90 -10.02 -8.27 -19.68
N CYS A 91 -9.95 -9.25 -18.78
CA CYS A 91 -10.68 -10.53 -18.97
C CYS A 91 -11.75 -10.80 -17.90
N GLY A 92 -11.91 -9.93 -16.91
CA GLY A 92 -12.90 -10.07 -15.84
C GLY A 92 -12.60 -11.16 -14.81
N LYS A 93 -11.53 -11.95 -14.99
CA LYS A 93 -11.14 -13.03 -14.07
C LYS A 93 -10.32 -12.50 -12.89
N ILE A 94 -10.30 -13.31 -11.83
CA ILE A 94 -9.58 -13.00 -10.59
C ILE A 94 -8.13 -13.45 -10.72
N ILE A 95 -7.19 -12.52 -10.55
CA ILE A 95 -5.76 -12.77 -10.44
C ILE A 95 -5.47 -13.28 -9.02
N PRO A 96 -4.76 -14.41 -8.88
CA PRO A 96 -4.51 -15.02 -7.58
C PRO A 96 -3.53 -14.20 -6.74
N CYS A 97 -3.81 -14.13 -5.44
CA CYS A 97 -3.03 -13.40 -4.45
C CYS A 97 -2.36 -14.32 -3.44
N LEU A 98 -1.32 -13.80 -2.80
CA LEU A 98 -0.82 -14.34 -1.54
C LEU A 98 -1.90 -14.16 -0.46
N ILE A 99 -1.86 -15.04 0.52
CA ILE A 99 -2.67 -14.95 1.73
C ILE A 99 -1.73 -14.95 2.92
N ASN A 100 -1.96 -14.05 3.86
CA ASN A 100 -1.27 -14.06 5.13
C ASN A 100 -1.69 -15.28 5.96
N VAL A 101 -0.75 -15.92 6.65
CA VAL A 101 -1.02 -17.14 7.44
C VAL A 101 -2.05 -16.88 8.53
N PHE A 102 -1.97 -15.76 9.22
CA PHE A 102 -2.93 -15.41 10.27
C PHE A 102 -4.31 -15.07 9.71
N SER A 103 -4.37 -14.35 8.58
CA SER A 103 -5.63 -14.14 7.86
C SER A 103 -6.28 -15.47 7.46
N PHE A 104 -5.47 -16.44 6.99
CA PHE A 104 -5.95 -17.76 6.63
C PHE A 104 -6.50 -18.53 7.83
N LEU A 105 -5.81 -18.49 8.97
CA LEU A 105 -6.29 -19.11 10.23
C LEU A 105 -7.63 -18.50 10.67
N VAL A 106 -7.76 -17.18 10.69
CA VAL A 106 -9.01 -16.50 11.03
C VAL A 106 -10.13 -16.91 10.07
N LEU A 107 -9.86 -16.98 8.76
CA LEU A 107 -10.84 -17.41 7.78
C LEU A 107 -11.28 -18.87 7.98
N ILE A 108 -10.39 -19.77 8.38
CA ILE A 108 -10.75 -21.16 8.74
C ILE A 108 -11.64 -21.17 9.98
N LEU A 109 -11.22 -20.51 11.05
CA LEU A 109 -11.94 -20.51 12.33
C LEU A 109 -13.33 -19.89 12.19
N THR A 110 -13.47 -18.86 11.36
CA THR A 110 -14.74 -18.17 11.12
C THR A 110 -15.56 -18.80 9.99
N TYR A 111 -15.02 -19.79 9.26
CA TYR A 111 -15.68 -20.39 8.10
C TYR A 111 -17.12 -20.87 8.36
N PRO A 112 -17.47 -21.49 9.51
CA PRO A 112 -18.85 -21.90 9.78
C PRO A 112 -19.88 -20.75 9.73
N ILE A 113 -19.46 -19.51 9.98
CA ILE A 113 -20.34 -18.34 10.05
C ILE A 113 -20.72 -17.82 8.64
N TRP A 114 -19.80 -17.90 7.68
CA TRP A 114 -19.95 -17.26 6.36
C TRP A 114 -19.76 -18.19 5.16
N GLY A 115 -19.33 -19.42 5.41
CA GLY A 115 -19.02 -20.41 4.38
C GLY A 115 -20.18 -20.69 3.45
N TRP A 116 -21.41 -20.73 3.98
CA TRP A 116 -22.64 -21.00 3.21
C TRP A 116 -22.97 -19.90 2.19
N PHE A 117 -22.53 -18.66 2.38
CA PHE A 117 -22.79 -17.55 1.45
C PHE A 117 -21.53 -17.05 0.73
N LYS A 118 -20.38 -17.69 0.92
CA LYS A 118 -19.10 -17.33 0.26
C LYS A 118 -19.25 -17.13 -1.24
N ASN A 119 -19.94 -18.04 -1.93
CA ASN A 119 -20.10 -17.96 -3.39
C ASN A 119 -20.98 -16.78 -3.80
N LYS A 120 -22.05 -16.51 -3.04
CA LYS A 120 -22.90 -15.33 -3.24
C LYS A 120 -22.12 -14.03 -3.02
N MET A 121 -21.33 -13.94 -1.95
CA MET A 121 -20.43 -12.81 -1.72
C MET A 121 -19.43 -12.63 -2.86
N LYS A 122 -18.80 -13.70 -3.32
CA LYS A 122 -17.82 -13.66 -4.42
C LYS A 122 -18.44 -13.16 -5.71
N LYS A 123 -19.64 -13.65 -6.06
CA LYS A 123 -20.39 -13.19 -7.24
C LYS A 123 -20.75 -11.72 -7.14
N ASN A 124 -21.40 -11.31 -6.03
CA ASN A 124 -21.77 -9.91 -5.80
C ASN A 124 -20.55 -8.98 -5.77
N TRP A 125 -19.43 -9.46 -5.23
CA TRP A 125 -18.16 -8.74 -5.24
C TRP A 125 -17.66 -8.55 -6.67
N LEU A 126 -17.67 -9.62 -7.49
CA LEU A 126 -17.17 -9.61 -8.86
C LEU A 126 -17.98 -8.68 -9.77
N GLU A 127 -19.30 -8.69 -9.66
CA GLU A 127 -20.22 -7.83 -10.41
C GLU A 127 -19.96 -6.33 -10.18
N LYS A 128 -19.49 -5.96 -8.98
CA LYS A 128 -19.15 -4.57 -8.63
C LYS A 128 -17.76 -4.15 -9.13
N GLN A 129 -16.90 -5.08 -9.51
CA GLN A 129 -15.52 -4.75 -9.89
C GLN A 129 -15.41 -3.94 -11.18
N PRO A 130 -16.05 -4.30 -12.31
CA PRO A 130 -15.87 -3.57 -13.58
C PRO A 130 -15.99 -2.06 -13.45
N GLN A 131 -16.99 -1.58 -12.70
CA GLN A 131 -17.21 -0.15 -12.47
C GLN A 131 -16.04 0.55 -11.76
N ARG A 132 -15.36 -0.13 -10.84
CA ARG A 132 -14.22 0.40 -10.09
C ARG A 132 -12.99 0.63 -10.98
N PHE A 133 -12.88 -0.06 -12.11
CA PHE A 133 -11.71 -0.07 -12.97
C PHE A 133 -11.92 0.66 -14.31
N LYS A 134 -13.05 1.38 -14.50
CA LYS A 134 -13.36 2.09 -15.76
C LYS A 134 -12.45 3.30 -16.03
N ASN A 135 -12.09 4.05 -14.98
CA ASN A 135 -11.43 5.35 -15.10
C ASN A 135 -10.05 5.36 -14.42
N ILE A 136 -9.26 4.31 -14.61
CA ILE A 136 -7.91 4.23 -14.03
C ILE A 136 -7.00 5.17 -14.81
N LYS A 137 -6.28 6.01 -14.09
CA LYS A 137 -5.29 6.91 -14.68
C LYS A 137 -3.92 6.59 -14.14
N PHE A 138 -2.95 6.50 -15.04
CA PHE A 138 -1.55 6.27 -14.70
C PHE A 138 -0.77 7.58 -14.69
N GLU A 139 -1.35 8.62 -14.09
CA GLU A 139 -0.68 9.90 -13.90
C GLU A 139 0.58 9.72 -13.04
N LYS A 140 1.60 10.55 -13.28
CA LYS A 140 2.80 10.55 -12.45
C LYS A 140 2.39 10.91 -11.02
N VAL A 141 2.87 10.14 -10.05
CA VAL A 141 2.60 10.40 -8.63
C VAL A 141 3.12 11.82 -8.31
N PRO A 142 2.25 12.76 -7.91
CA PRO A 142 2.69 14.11 -7.60
C PRO A 142 3.63 14.07 -6.39
N ASN A 143 4.72 14.84 -6.43
CA ASN A 143 5.65 14.91 -5.30
C ASN A 143 4.93 15.56 -4.10
N PRO A 144 4.70 14.82 -2.99
CA PRO A 144 3.96 15.33 -1.83
C PRO A 144 4.73 16.43 -1.08
N TYR A 145 6.01 16.63 -1.42
CA TYR A 145 6.89 17.66 -0.86
C TYR A 145 7.16 18.80 -1.85
N ASP A 146 6.47 18.87 -2.99
CA ASP A 146 6.66 19.96 -3.95
C ASP A 146 6.13 21.31 -3.41
N LYS A 147 6.71 22.41 -3.89
CA LYS A 147 6.32 23.81 -3.60
C LYS A 147 6.18 24.11 -2.09
N LYS A 148 4.94 24.30 -1.63
CA LYS A 148 4.54 24.55 -0.23
C LYS A 148 3.88 23.32 0.43
N SER A 149 3.69 22.22 -0.31
CA SER A 149 3.07 21.00 0.21
C SER A 149 3.93 20.33 1.27
N TRP A 150 5.26 20.47 1.20
CA TRP A 150 6.17 19.97 2.24
C TRP A 150 5.89 20.53 3.63
N ILE A 151 5.38 21.77 3.73
CA ILE A 151 5.02 22.39 5.00
C ILE A 151 3.82 21.65 5.59
N LYS A 152 2.77 21.43 4.79
CA LYS A 152 1.56 20.71 5.23
C LYS A 152 1.89 19.27 5.61
N THR A 153 2.66 18.57 4.78
CA THR A 153 3.09 17.19 5.02
C THR A 153 3.99 17.09 6.25
N GLY A 154 4.93 18.01 6.40
CA GLY A 154 5.84 18.08 7.55
C GLY A 154 5.14 18.41 8.86
N LEU A 155 4.27 19.43 8.88
CA LEU A 155 3.45 19.77 10.05
C LEU A 155 2.44 18.67 10.39
N GLY A 156 1.83 18.02 9.39
CA GLY A 156 0.96 16.88 9.61
C GLY A 156 1.69 15.71 10.28
N TRP A 157 2.91 15.42 9.85
CA TRP A 157 3.79 14.45 10.51
C TRP A 157 4.19 14.89 11.92
N GLY A 158 4.57 16.15 12.11
CA GLY A 158 4.93 16.70 13.43
C GLY A 158 3.76 16.62 14.43
N LEU A 159 2.55 16.96 13.99
CA LEU A 159 1.33 16.83 14.80
C LEU A 159 1.06 15.37 15.17
N PHE A 160 1.19 14.45 14.21
CA PHE A 160 1.04 13.02 14.49
C PHE A 160 2.04 12.53 15.53
N MET A 161 3.32 12.89 15.38
CA MET A 161 4.37 12.51 16.34
C MET A 161 4.15 13.14 17.71
N PHE A 162 3.72 14.41 17.77
CA PHE A 162 3.35 15.06 19.03
C PHE A 162 2.26 14.28 19.77
N ILE A 163 1.16 13.92 19.08
CA ILE A 163 0.06 13.17 19.68
C ILE A 163 0.55 11.79 20.15
N MET A 164 1.29 11.07 19.30
CA MET A 164 1.75 9.72 19.63
C MET A 164 2.72 9.71 20.81
N ILE A 165 3.70 10.61 20.84
CA ILE A 165 4.79 10.59 21.83
C ILE A 165 4.45 11.38 23.09
N SER A 166 3.69 12.47 22.98
CA SER A 166 3.43 13.38 24.11
C SER A 166 2.09 13.10 24.80
N ILE A 167 1.22 12.29 24.19
CA ILE A 167 -0.10 11.95 24.73
C ILE A 167 -0.28 10.44 24.80
N VAL A 168 -0.29 9.76 23.64
CA VAL A 168 -0.66 8.34 23.58
C VAL A 168 0.30 7.45 24.35
N PHE A 169 1.61 7.58 24.11
CA PHE A 169 2.62 6.75 24.75
C PHE A 169 2.68 6.96 26.28
N PRO A 170 2.68 8.21 26.81
CA PRO A 170 2.54 8.47 28.24
C PRO A 170 1.32 7.82 28.90
N LEU A 171 0.18 7.78 28.21
CA LEU A 171 -1.04 7.13 28.73
C LEU A 171 -0.90 5.61 28.84
N PHE A 172 -0.14 4.97 27.95
CA PHE A 172 0.14 3.53 28.01
C PHE A 172 1.14 3.19 29.12
N ASP A 173 2.16 4.04 29.30
CA ASP A 173 3.22 3.82 30.28
C ASP A 173 2.85 4.31 31.69
N GLY A 174 1.66 4.90 31.86
CA GLY A 174 1.17 5.42 33.14
C GLY A 174 1.92 6.66 33.64
N SER A 175 2.69 7.31 32.78
CA SER A 175 3.46 8.52 33.14
C SER A 175 2.55 9.76 33.20
N GLU A 176 2.87 10.69 34.10
CA GLU A 176 2.09 11.92 34.26
C GLU A 176 2.25 12.88 33.07
N ILE A 177 1.12 13.33 32.54
CA ILE A 177 1.09 14.32 31.46
C ILE A 177 1.09 15.72 32.08
N ASN A 178 2.24 16.40 31.99
CA ASN A 178 2.40 17.76 32.49
C ASN A 178 2.24 18.79 31.37
N ILE A 179 1.51 19.88 31.65
CA ILE A 179 1.27 21.01 30.74
C ILE A 179 2.59 21.62 30.23
N LYS A 180 3.62 21.70 31.08
CA LYS A 180 4.95 22.21 30.64
C LYS A 180 5.55 21.33 29.55
N THR A 181 5.45 20.01 29.70
CA THR A 181 5.97 19.03 28.74
C THR A 181 5.18 19.05 27.44
N ILE A 182 3.86 19.24 27.52
CA ILE A 182 2.99 19.46 26.35
C ILE A 182 3.43 20.70 25.58
N LEU A 183 3.59 21.85 26.23
CA LEU A 183 3.96 23.10 25.56
C LEU A 183 5.34 23.02 24.89
N ILE A 184 6.33 22.45 25.60
CA ILE A 184 7.66 22.20 25.05
C ILE A 184 7.56 21.24 23.85
N GLY A 185 6.75 20.18 23.98
CA GLY A 185 6.48 19.22 22.92
C GLY A 185 5.92 19.88 21.67
N VAL A 186 4.91 20.75 21.80
CA VAL A 186 4.32 21.46 20.65
C VAL A 186 5.38 22.24 19.87
N VAL A 187 6.26 22.98 20.56
CA VAL A 187 7.33 23.75 19.91
C VAL A 187 8.33 22.83 19.23
N ILE A 188 8.82 21.80 19.93
CA ILE A 188 9.80 20.84 19.41
C ILE A 188 9.25 20.11 18.17
N TRP A 189 8.03 19.59 18.24
CA TRP A 189 7.43 18.80 17.17
C TRP A 189 7.02 19.66 15.96
N THR A 190 6.69 20.93 16.17
CA THR A 190 6.47 21.88 15.07
C THR A 190 7.77 22.13 14.31
N ILE A 191 8.87 22.45 15.02
CA ILE A 191 10.19 22.67 14.41
C ILE A 191 10.67 21.38 13.72
N SER A 192 10.55 20.24 14.39
CA SER A 192 10.95 18.93 13.86
C SER A 192 10.14 18.56 12.62
N GLY A 193 8.83 18.83 12.61
CA GLY A 193 7.96 18.58 11.46
C GLY A 193 8.35 19.43 10.25
N LEU A 194 8.69 20.70 10.45
CA LEU A 194 9.20 21.57 9.38
C LEU A 194 10.56 21.08 8.86
N LEU A 195 11.51 20.76 9.76
CA LEU A 195 12.81 20.24 9.37
C LEU A 195 12.68 18.94 8.58
N PHE A 196 11.86 18.01 9.05
CA PHE A 196 11.55 16.76 8.36
C PHE A 196 10.97 17.03 6.97
N GLY A 197 9.93 17.87 6.86
CA GLY A 197 9.31 18.20 5.59
C GLY A 197 10.30 18.81 4.59
N TYR A 198 11.18 19.71 5.06
CA TYR A 198 12.19 20.34 4.22
C TYR A 198 13.26 19.35 3.75
N THR A 199 13.79 18.52 4.65
CA THR A 199 14.75 17.46 4.28
C THR A 199 14.15 16.50 3.26
N MET A 200 12.88 16.12 3.42
CA MET A 200 12.17 15.27 2.46
C MET A 200 11.99 15.96 1.10
N LYS A 201 11.70 17.27 1.07
CA LYS A 201 11.66 18.05 -0.17
C LYS A 201 12.99 17.97 -0.93
N LEU A 202 14.11 18.20 -0.23
CA LEU A 202 15.43 18.15 -0.85
C LEU A 202 15.74 16.76 -1.42
N PHE A 203 15.47 15.72 -0.63
CA PHE A 203 15.69 14.32 -1.03
C PHE A 203 14.86 13.92 -2.26
N PHE A 204 13.56 14.25 -2.27
CA PHE A 204 12.68 13.93 -3.38
C PHE A 204 13.02 14.72 -4.65
N ASN A 205 13.37 16.01 -4.53
CA ASN A 205 13.78 16.82 -5.68
C ASN A 205 15.09 16.31 -6.31
N ALA A 206 16.08 15.93 -5.49
CA ALA A 206 17.31 15.33 -5.97
C ALA A 206 17.07 14.00 -6.70
N THR A 207 16.10 13.21 -6.23
CA THR A 207 15.73 11.92 -6.84
C THR A 207 14.99 12.10 -8.16
N ILE A 208 14.07 13.08 -8.25
CA ILE A 208 13.33 13.38 -9.49
C ILE A 208 14.29 13.91 -10.57
N ASN A 209 15.21 14.80 -10.22
CA ASN A 209 16.20 15.35 -11.17
C ASN A 209 17.13 14.28 -11.75
N LYS A 210 17.36 13.17 -11.03
CA LYS A 210 18.10 12.00 -11.54
C LYS A 210 17.27 11.15 -12.51
N GLN A 211 15.95 11.18 -12.42
CA GLN A 211 15.05 10.42 -13.31
C GLN A 211 14.74 11.16 -14.62
N SER A 212 14.95 12.49 -14.66
CA SER A 212 14.74 13.33 -15.84
C SER A 212 15.97 13.50 -16.73
N LYS A 213 17.12 12.94 -16.34
CA LYS A 213 18.34 12.84 -17.16
C LYS A 213 18.47 11.41 -17.68
#